data_AF-A0A535BVJ9-F1
#
_entry.id   AF-A0A535BVJ9-F1
#
_cell.length_a   1.000
_cell.length_b   1.000
_cell.length_c   1.000
_cell.angle_alpha   90.00
_cell.angle_beta   90.00
_cell.angle_gamma   90.00
#
_symmetry.space_group_name_H-M   'P 1'
#
loop_
_entity.id
_entity.type
_entity.pdbx_description
1 polymer ?
#
loop_
_entity_poly.entity_id
_entity_poly.type
_entity_poly.pdbx_seq_one_letter_code
_entity_poly.pdbx_strand_id
1 'polypeptide(L)'
;MHYHVVLTVDGQENFTGTFDTWEYAEQAAEALSRAPDAWVPRRYPGRSWRAGEVAVYLDRRAWRRVTRQELTIIRCLVDGREPGPAYQ
;
A
#
# COMPACT_ATOMS: atom_id res chain seq x y z
N MET A 1 10.91 -2.29 -14.39
CA MET A 1 10.73 -1.96 -12.95
C MET A 1 9.35 -1.36 -12.84
N HIS A 2 8.51 -1.88 -11.96
CA HIS A 2 7.13 -1.42 -11.80
C HIS A 2 6.78 -1.34 -10.31
N TYR A 3 5.63 -0.77 -10.00
CA TYR A 3 5.16 -0.47 -8.67
C TYR A 3 3.77 -1.05 -8.49
N HIS A 4 3.56 -1.81 -7.43
CA HIS A 4 2.25 -2.31 -7.05
C HIS A 4 1.66 -1.42 -5.97
N VAL A 5 0.41 -1.02 -6.15
CA VAL A 5 -0.38 -0.36 -5.11
C VAL A 5 -1.34 -1.38 -4.53
N VAL A 6 -1.24 -1.60 -3.22
CA VAL A 6 -2.03 -2.59 -2.49
C VAL A 6 -2.78 -1.90 -1.37
N LEU A 7 -4.11 -1.98 -1.39
CA LEU A 7 -4.98 -1.51 -0.33
C LEU A 7 -5.31 -2.69 0.59
N THR A 8 -4.80 -2.69 1.81
CA THR A 8 -5.18 -3.65 2.84
C THR A 8 -6.34 -3.10 3.65
N VAL A 9 -7.44 -3.84 3.77
CA VAL A 9 -8.61 -3.51 4.60
C VAL A 9 -8.85 -4.66 5.56
N ASP A 10 -8.76 -4.43 6.87
CA ASP A 10 -8.91 -5.45 7.91
C ASP A 10 -7.99 -6.67 7.71
N GLY A 11 -6.76 -6.41 7.27
CA GLY A 11 -5.78 -7.46 6.96
C GLY A 11 -6.03 -8.18 5.63
N GLN A 12 -7.08 -7.82 4.89
CA GLN A 12 -7.35 -8.34 3.55
C GLN A 12 -6.72 -7.44 2.49
N GLU A 13 -5.75 -7.98 1.76
CA GLU A 13 -5.05 -7.28 0.70
C GLU A 13 -5.91 -7.22 -0.57
N ASN A 14 -6.20 -6.01 -1.01
CA ASN A 14 -6.86 -5.72 -2.28
C ASN A 14 -5.82 -5.09 -3.21
N PHE A 15 -5.38 -5.88 -4.19
CA PHE A 15 -4.50 -5.40 -5.23
C PHE A 15 -5.22 -4.32 -6.06
N THR A 16 -4.66 -3.11 -6.10
CA THR A 16 -5.31 -1.97 -6.75
C THR A 16 -4.79 -1.73 -8.16
N GLY A 17 -3.50 -2.03 -8.41
CA GLY A 17 -2.93 -1.92 -9.75
C GLY A 17 -1.41 -2.00 -9.78
N THR A 18 -0.88 -2.23 -10.99
CA THR A 18 0.54 -2.14 -11.34
C THR A 18 0.77 -0.85 -12.12
N PHE A 19 1.84 -0.14 -11.79
CA PHE A 19 2.23 1.12 -12.42
C PHE A 19 3.70 1.07 -12.81
N ASP A 20 4.04 1.54 -14.00
CA ASP A 20 5.43 1.49 -14.49
C ASP A 20 6.33 2.56 -13.83
N THR A 21 5.74 3.62 -13.27
CA THR A 21 6.49 4.72 -12.64
C THR A 21 6.04 4.97 -11.21
N TRP A 22 6.97 5.53 -10.41
CA TRP A 22 6.72 5.93 -9.04
C TRP A 22 5.62 6.99 -8.97
N GLU A 23 5.69 8.01 -9.82
CA GLU A 23 4.73 9.11 -9.85
C GLU A 23 3.29 8.64 -10.10
N TYR A 24 3.08 7.67 -10.99
CA TYR A 24 1.74 7.12 -11.22
C TYR A 24 1.26 6.27 -10.04
N ALA A 25 2.14 5.50 -9.41
CA ALA A 25 1.81 4.72 -8.22
C ALA A 25 1.46 5.63 -7.04
N GLU A 26 2.21 6.71 -6.86
CA GLU A 26 1.96 7.72 -5.83
C GLU A 26 0.65 8.46 -6.09
N GLN A 27 0.41 8.95 -7.31
CA GLN A 27 -0.87 9.59 -7.67
C GLN A 27 -2.07 8.67 -7.47
N ALA A 28 -1.95 7.38 -7.84
CA ALA A 28 -2.99 6.40 -7.59
C ALA A 28 -3.21 6.18 -6.09
N ALA A 29 -2.12 6.08 -5.32
CA ALA A 29 -2.21 5.95 -3.88
C ALA A 29 -2.86 7.18 -3.22
N GLU A 30 -2.50 8.39 -3.67
CA GLU A 30 -3.10 9.63 -3.23
C GLU A 30 -4.57 9.76 -3.62
N ALA A 31 -4.95 9.30 -4.81
CA ALA A 31 -6.34 9.28 -5.26
C ALA A 31 -7.20 8.36 -4.39
N LEU A 32 -6.67 7.20 -4.00
CA LEU A 32 -7.32 6.28 -3.05
C LEU A 32 -7.34 6.85 -1.63
N SER A 33 -6.31 7.59 -1.25
CA SER A 33 -6.19 8.21 0.07
C SER A 33 -6.99 9.52 0.21
N ARG A 34 -7.49 10.10 -0.89
CA ARG A 34 -8.25 11.37 -0.92
C ARG A 34 -9.65 11.30 -0.30
N ALA A 35 -10.01 10.19 0.35
CA ALA A 35 -11.09 10.22 1.34
C ALA A 35 -10.71 11.21 2.46
N PRO A 36 -11.57 12.19 2.79
CA PRO A 36 -11.14 13.40 3.47
C PRO A 36 -10.60 13.12 4.87
N ASP A 37 -9.36 13.55 5.12
CA ASP A 37 -8.71 13.70 6.42
C ASP A 37 -8.23 12.46 7.19
N ALA A 38 -8.26 11.27 6.59
CA ALA A 38 -7.88 10.07 7.35
C ALA A 38 -6.45 9.61 7.10
N TRP A 39 -5.95 9.68 5.87
CA TRP A 39 -4.71 9.00 5.51
C TRP A 39 -3.47 9.83 5.86
N VAL A 40 -2.53 9.24 6.60
CA VAL A 40 -1.23 9.86 6.90
C VAL A 40 -0.12 9.00 6.30
N PRO A 41 0.82 9.60 5.55
CA PRO A 41 2.05 8.92 5.18
C PRO A 41 2.83 8.64 6.48
N ARG A 42 2.74 7.41 6.97
CA ARG A 42 3.35 7.00 8.22
C ARG A 42 3.92 5.61 8.03
N ARG A 43 5.18 5.45 8.44
CA ARG A 43 5.76 4.13 8.68
C ARG A 43 4.96 3.48 9.80
N TYR A 44 4.35 2.31 9.56
CA TYR A 44 3.58 1.60 10.58
C TYR A 44 4.51 1.13 11.70
N PRO A 45 4.36 1.61 12.95
CA PRO A 45 5.13 1.08 14.08
C PRO A 45 4.52 -0.27 14.48
N GLY A 46 4.99 -1.36 13.88
CA GLY A 46 4.53 -2.71 14.25
C GLY A 46 4.51 -3.75 13.13
N ARG A 47 4.79 -3.37 11.87
CA ARG A 47 4.91 -4.30 10.75
C ARG A 47 6.33 -4.27 10.19
N SER A 48 6.88 -5.45 9.93
CA SER A 48 8.11 -5.59 9.18
C SER A 48 7.91 -5.14 7.74
N TRP A 49 8.80 -4.26 7.26
CA TRP A 49 8.79 -3.82 5.86
C TRP A 49 8.89 -5.02 4.93
N ARG A 50 8.03 -5.07 3.90
CA ARG A 50 8.17 -6.07 2.83
C ARG A 50 9.31 -5.68 1.89
N ALA A 51 9.94 -6.67 1.26
CA ALA A 51 10.96 -6.40 0.24
C ALA A 51 10.33 -5.58 -0.90
N GLY A 52 10.97 -4.46 -1.25
CA GLY A 52 10.47 -3.53 -2.25
C GLY A 52 9.45 -2.50 -1.75
N GLU A 53 8.99 -2.57 -0.50
CA GLU A 53 8.09 -1.56 0.06
C GLU A 53 8.78 -0.18 0.08
N VAL A 54 8.15 0.81 -0.54
CA VAL A 54 8.72 2.17 -0.70
C VAL A 54 7.88 3.24 0.01
N ALA A 55 6.57 3.02 0.14
CA ALA A 55 5.69 3.89 0.92
C ALA A 55 4.50 3.14 1.50
N VAL A 56 4.04 3.61 2.66
CA VAL A 56 2.83 3.13 3.33
C VAL A 56 2.03 4.33 3.83
N TYR A 57 0.76 4.37 3.49
CA TYR A 57 -0.22 5.33 3.96
C TYR A 57 -1.20 4.60 4.88
N LEU A 58 -1.50 5.21 6.02
CA LEU A 58 -2.36 4.61 7.03
C LEU A 58 -3.57 5.47 7.27
N ASP A 59 -4.73 4.84 7.26
CA ASP A 59 -5.96 5.49 7.67
C ASP A 59 -5.94 5.73 9.19
N ARG A 60 -5.92 7.01 9.60
CA ARG A 60 -6.01 7.43 11.00
C ARG A 60 -7.38 7.14 11.62
N ARG A 61 -8.45 7.01 10.83
CA ARG A 61 -9.77 6.68 11.36
C ARG A 61 -9.82 5.24 11.87
N ALA A 62 -8.93 4.36 11.40
CA ALA A 62 -8.70 3.02 11.93
C ALA A 62 -8.31 2.98 13.41
N TRP A 63 -7.85 4.09 14.01
CA TRP A 63 -7.66 4.16 15.46
C TRP A 63 -8.98 4.26 16.24
N ARG A 64 -10.06 4.74 15.61
CA ARG A 64 -11.40 4.86 16.21
C ARG A 64 -12.42 3.87 15.64
N ARG A 65 -12.15 3.25 14.49
CA ARG A 65 -13.01 2.23 13.86
C ARG A 65 -12.38 0.85 13.94
N VAL A 66 -13.22 -0.18 13.95
CA VAL A 66 -12.82 -1.59 13.89
C VAL A 66 -12.06 -1.89 12.60
N THR A 67 -12.40 -1.18 11.51
CA THR A 67 -11.80 -1.40 10.18
C THR A 67 -10.45 -0.70 10.03
N ARG A 68 -9.38 -1.49 9.90
CA ARG A 68 -8.02 -0.98 9.62
C ARG A 68 -7.77 -0.90 8.13
N GLN A 69 -7.44 0.28 7.61
CA GLN A 69 -7.08 0.45 6.20
C GLN A 69 -5.63 0.92 6.06
N GLU A 70 -4.89 0.26 5.18
CA GLU A 70 -3.48 0.51 4.89
C GLU A 70 -3.28 0.49 3.38
N LEU A 71 -2.43 1.37 2.86
CA LEU A 71 -2.17 1.47 1.44
C LEU A 71 -0.68 1.44 1.24
N THR A 72 -0.20 0.43 0.54
CA THR A 72 1.22 0.12 0.41
C THR A 72 1.64 0.22 -1.04
N ILE A 73 2.75 0.92 -1.30
CA ILE A 73 3.41 0.94 -2.60
C ILE A 73 4.64 0.04 -2.53
N ILE A 74 4.68 -0.95 -3.41
CA ILE A 74 5.75 -1.96 -3.49
C ILE A 74 6.45 -1.79 -4.83
N ARG A 75 7.73 -1.42 -4.80
CA ARG A 75 8.63 -1.41 -5.94
C ARG A 75 9.09 -2.83 -6.26
N CYS A 76 8.65 -3.32 -7.41
CA CYS A 76 9.07 -4.59 -7.99
C CYS A 76 10.20 -4.35 -8.98
N LEU A 77 11.38 -4.90 -8.68
CA LEU A 77 12.50 -4.97 -9.62
C LEU A 77 12.23 -6.14 -10.56
N VAL A 78 12.44 -5.93 -11.87
CA VAL A 78 12.23 -6.94 -12.92
C VAL A 78 13.42 -7.90 -12.92
N ASP A 79 13.64 -8.55 -11.79
CA ASP A 79 14.55 -9.68 -11.63
C ASP A 79 13.76 -10.79 -10.89
N GLY A 80 12.87 -11.43 -11.65
CA GLY A 80 12.46 -12.82 -11.43
C GLY A 80 11.60 -13.17 -10.21
N ARG A 81 11.11 -12.22 -9.42
CA ARG A 81 10.16 -12.51 -8.34
C ARG A 81 9.12 -11.43 -8.22
N GLU A 82 8.11 -11.51 -9.10
CA GLU A 82 6.82 -10.88 -8.80
C GLU A 82 6.41 -11.34 -7.39
N PRO A 83 6.08 -10.43 -6.46
CA PRO A 83 5.44 -10.80 -5.22
C PRO A 83 4.06 -11.33 -5.60
N GLY A 84 3.99 -12.64 -5.87
CA GLY A 84 2.72 -13.34 -5.96
C GLY A 84 1.94 -13.02 -4.68
N PRO A 85 0.60 -12.91 -4.77
CA PRO A 85 -0.23 -12.77 -3.59
C PRO A 85 0.20 -13.83 -2.57
N ALA A 86 0.53 -13.38 -1.36
CA ALA A 86 0.83 -14.28 -0.25
C ALA A 86 -0.47 -14.98 0.15
N TYR A 87 -0.91 -15.94 -0.67
CA TYR A 87 -1.86 -16.95 -0.23
C TYR A 87 -1.15 -17.83 0.80
N GLN A 88 -1.81 -17.96 1.96
CA GLN A 88 -1.42 -18.84 3.06
C GLN A 88 -1.28 -20.30 2.62
#